data_AF-A0A2W4SD12-F1
#
_entry.id   AF-A0A2W4SD12-F1
#
_cell.length_a   1.000
_cell.length_b   1.000
_cell.length_c   1.000
_cell.angle_alpha   90.00
_cell.angle_beta   90.00
_cell.angle_gamma   90.00
#
_symmetry.space_group_name_H-M   'P 1'
#
loop_
_entity.id
_entity.type
_entity.pdbx_description
1 polymer ?
#
loop_
_entity_poly.entity_id
_entity_poly.type
_entity_poly.pdbx_seq_one_letter_code
_entity_poly.pdbx_strand_id
1 'polypeptide(L)'
;RWGGVWDGKDMYFSINGNEGRGRMGGAVVGWDIDLAMDGDQITGRIGGAVAGADLCLTARDGWLTGRIGGAVFGKDCNLWVDGVPYLVAAALAAMVYYQMELDANRSSVSAGS
;
A
#
# COMPACT_ATOMS: atom_id res chain seq x y z
N ARG A 1 -9.33 11.83 7.83
CA ARG A 1 -8.37 12.93 7.72
C ARG A 1 -7.28 12.86 8.77
N TRP A 2 -6.05 12.65 8.34
CA TRP A 2 -4.82 12.69 9.12
C TRP A 2 -3.97 13.87 8.63
N GLY A 3 -3.66 14.84 9.50
CA GLY A 3 -2.88 16.04 9.16
C GLY A 3 -3.63 17.37 9.33
N GLY A 4 -3.00 18.49 8.94
CA GLY A 4 -3.52 19.85 9.12
C GLY A 4 -4.58 20.28 8.09
N VAL A 5 -5.06 21.53 8.22
CA VAL A 5 -6.09 22.11 7.33
C VAL A 5 -5.65 22.17 5.86
N TRP A 6 -4.34 22.21 5.59
CA TRP A 6 -3.78 22.38 4.24
C TRP A 6 -3.05 21.16 3.69
N ASP A 7 -2.57 20.26 4.55
CA ASP A 7 -1.77 19.08 4.17
C ASP A 7 -2.37 17.78 4.72
N GLY A 8 -3.71 17.75 4.80
CA GLY A 8 -4.45 16.59 5.27
C GLY A 8 -4.39 15.46 4.25
N LYS A 9 -4.05 14.26 4.70
CA LYS A 9 -4.21 13.02 3.96
C LYS A 9 -5.48 12.30 4.42
N ASP A 10 -6.17 11.69 3.48
CA ASP A 10 -7.30 10.81 3.74
C ASP A 10 -6.99 9.40 3.25
N MET A 11 -7.65 8.42 3.85
CA MET A 11 -7.67 7.06 3.37
C MET A 11 -9.12 6.62 3.29
N TYR A 12 -9.53 6.12 2.13
CA TYR A 12 -10.71 5.29 2.00
C TYR A 12 -10.28 3.92 1.51
N PHE A 13 -10.91 2.87 2.03
CA PHE A 13 -10.74 1.51 1.54
C PHE A 13 -12.05 0.76 1.74
N SER A 14 -12.45 0.02 0.72
CA SER A 14 -13.67 -0.77 0.68
C SER A 14 -13.33 -2.17 0.19
N ILE A 15 -13.96 -3.16 0.80
CA ILE A 15 -13.86 -4.56 0.38
C ILE A 15 -15.20 -4.97 -0.21
N ASN A 16 -15.18 -5.59 -1.38
CA ASN A 16 -16.34 -6.19 -2.01
C ASN A 16 -16.00 -7.63 -2.41
N GLY A 17 -16.46 -8.60 -1.63
CA GLY A 17 -16.08 -9.99 -1.79
C GLY A 17 -14.57 -10.18 -1.66
N ASN A 18 -13.95 -10.62 -2.75
CA ASN A 18 -12.50 -10.88 -2.84
C ASN A 18 -11.70 -9.70 -3.42
N GLU A 19 -12.34 -8.56 -3.68
CA GLU A 19 -11.69 -7.35 -4.17
C GLU A 19 -11.61 -6.29 -3.05
N GLY A 20 -10.49 -5.57 -3.00
CA GLY A 20 -10.27 -4.43 -2.13
C GLY A 20 -9.88 -3.21 -2.94
N ARG A 21 -10.62 -2.12 -2.82
CA ARG A 21 -10.32 -0.85 -3.51
C ARG A 21 -10.23 0.31 -2.55
N GLY A 22 -9.29 1.21 -2.77
CA GLY A 22 -9.12 2.38 -1.93
C GLY A 22 -8.34 3.50 -2.58
N ARG A 23 -8.22 4.60 -1.85
CA ARG A 23 -7.29 5.68 -2.17
C ARG A 23 -6.72 6.24 -0.88
N MET A 24 -5.45 6.59 -0.93
CA MET A 24 -4.71 7.21 0.15
C MET A 24 -4.07 8.50 -0.33
N GLY A 25 -4.01 9.53 0.52
CA GLY A 25 -3.26 10.76 0.27
C GLY A 25 -4.13 12.01 0.27
N GLY A 26 -3.63 13.09 -0.33
CA GLY A 26 -4.33 14.37 -0.39
C GLY A 26 -5.41 14.40 -1.47
N ALA A 27 -6.17 15.50 -1.52
CA ALA A 27 -7.17 15.71 -2.57
C ALA A 27 -6.53 15.72 -3.98
N VAL A 28 -5.37 16.36 -4.11
CA VAL A 28 -4.68 16.58 -5.39
C VAL A 28 -3.68 15.48 -5.74
N VAL A 29 -2.91 15.00 -4.76
CA VAL A 29 -1.91 13.92 -4.93
C VAL A 29 -2.28 12.76 -4.04
N GLY A 30 -2.68 11.64 -4.64
CA GLY A 30 -3.08 10.43 -3.95
C GLY A 30 -2.74 9.18 -4.75
N TRP A 31 -2.72 8.05 -4.05
CA TRP A 31 -2.47 6.73 -4.61
C TRP A 31 -3.74 5.91 -4.48
N ASP A 32 -4.15 5.31 -5.59
CA ASP A 32 -5.21 4.32 -5.61
C ASP A 32 -4.63 2.97 -5.16
N ILE A 33 -5.49 2.15 -4.58
CA ILE A 33 -5.20 0.80 -4.11
C ILE A 33 -6.21 -0.11 -4.78
N ASP A 34 -5.76 -1.04 -5.60
CA ASP A 34 -6.59 -2.08 -6.21
C ASP A 34 -6.00 -3.44 -5.88
N LEU A 35 -6.75 -4.26 -5.16
CA LEU A 35 -6.34 -5.58 -4.67
C LEU A 35 -7.38 -6.63 -5.05
N ALA A 36 -6.90 -7.82 -5.38
CA ALA A 36 -7.71 -9.01 -5.59
C ALA A 36 -7.10 -10.17 -4.82
N MET A 37 -7.95 -10.94 -4.14
CA MET A 37 -7.57 -12.13 -3.40
C MET A 37 -8.11 -13.38 -4.10
N ASP A 38 -7.25 -14.36 -4.37
CA ASP A 38 -7.62 -15.69 -4.87
C ASP A 38 -6.98 -16.77 -3.99
N GLY A 39 -7.81 -17.45 -3.19
CA GLY A 39 -7.34 -18.34 -2.13
C GLY A 39 -6.41 -17.59 -1.17
N ASP A 40 -5.20 -18.11 -0.99
CA ASP A 40 -4.16 -17.49 -0.16
C ASP A 40 -3.38 -16.37 -0.89
N GLN A 41 -3.57 -16.19 -2.19
CA GLN A 41 -2.81 -15.19 -2.96
C GLN A 41 -3.53 -13.86 -3.01
N ILE A 42 -2.79 -12.78 -2.77
CA ILE A 42 -3.26 -11.41 -2.92
C ILE A 42 -2.37 -10.71 -3.94
N THR A 43 -2.99 -10.24 -5.01
CA THR A 43 -2.32 -9.49 -6.07
C THR A 43 -2.98 -8.13 -6.23
N GLY A 44 -2.27 -7.18 -6.83
CA GLY A 44 -2.86 -5.88 -7.08
C GLY A 44 -1.84 -4.82 -7.47
N ARG A 45 -2.30 -3.57 -7.46
CA ARG A 45 -1.48 -2.41 -7.77
C ARG A 45 -1.81 -1.28 -6.80
N ILE A 46 -0.77 -0.57 -6.40
CA ILE A 46 -0.88 0.68 -5.64
C ILE A 46 -0.16 1.78 -6.38
N GLY A 47 -0.71 2.98 -6.45
CA GLY A 47 -0.06 4.06 -7.16
C GLY A 47 -0.99 5.15 -7.63
N GLY A 48 -0.39 6.23 -8.13
CA GLY A 48 -1.09 7.27 -8.88
C GLY A 48 -0.82 7.16 -10.38
N ALA A 49 -1.33 8.12 -11.15
CA ALA A 49 -1.20 8.12 -12.61
C ALA A 49 0.26 8.07 -13.14
N VAL A 50 1.24 8.51 -12.34
CA VAL A 50 2.64 8.67 -12.76
C VAL A 50 3.57 7.62 -12.17
N ALA A 51 3.23 7.05 -11.01
CA ALA A 51 4.08 6.10 -10.30
C ALA A 51 3.23 5.07 -9.54
N GLY A 52 3.68 3.82 -9.50
CA GLY A 52 3.01 2.76 -8.79
C GLY A 52 3.84 1.49 -8.66
N ALA A 53 3.34 0.59 -7.82
CA ALA A 53 3.96 -0.65 -7.40
C ALA A 53 2.93 -1.78 -7.48
N ASP A 54 3.35 -2.94 -7.98
CA ASP A 54 2.51 -4.13 -7.99
C ASP A 54 2.67 -4.89 -6.66
N LEU A 55 1.58 -5.45 -6.14
CA LEU A 55 1.59 -6.31 -4.96
C LEU A 55 1.49 -7.77 -5.39
N CYS A 56 2.34 -8.60 -4.79
CA CYS A 56 2.23 -10.05 -4.86
C CYS A 56 2.53 -10.60 -3.45
N LEU A 57 1.45 -10.93 -2.72
CA LEU A 57 1.50 -11.37 -1.34
C LEU A 57 0.78 -12.71 -1.16
N THR A 58 1.24 -13.50 -0.21
CA THR A 58 0.62 -14.74 0.26
C THR A 58 0.16 -14.56 1.69
N ALA A 59 -1.11 -14.81 1.92
CA ALA A 59 -1.79 -14.76 3.20
C ALA A 59 -2.01 -16.18 3.74
N ARG A 60 -1.36 -16.54 4.85
CA ARG A 60 -1.46 -17.86 5.45
C ARG A 60 -1.08 -17.82 6.93
N ASP A 61 -1.84 -18.53 7.77
CA ASP A 61 -1.54 -18.72 9.19
C ASP A 61 -1.29 -17.40 9.96
N GLY A 62 -2.05 -16.35 9.63
CA GLY A 62 -1.90 -15.01 10.22
C GLY A 62 -0.73 -14.21 9.64
N TRP A 63 0.03 -14.76 8.70
CA TRP A 63 1.12 -14.08 8.02
C TRP A 63 0.71 -13.59 6.65
N LEU A 64 1.19 -12.40 6.31
CA LEU A 64 1.14 -11.81 4.98
C LEU A 64 2.57 -11.57 4.51
N THR A 65 3.02 -12.42 3.61
CA THR A 65 4.41 -12.45 3.12
C THR A 65 4.47 -12.21 1.62
N GLY A 66 5.57 -11.68 1.09
CA GLY A 66 5.74 -11.53 -0.36
C GLY A 66 6.49 -10.26 -0.74
N ARG A 67 6.17 -9.69 -1.89
CA ARG A 67 6.85 -8.49 -2.43
C ARG A 67 5.86 -7.43 -2.90
N ILE A 68 6.20 -6.17 -2.61
CA ILE A 68 5.49 -4.98 -3.08
C ILE A 68 6.45 -4.12 -3.91
N GLY A 69 6.07 -3.78 -5.13
CA GLY A 69 6.87 -3.05 -6.11
C GLY A 69 7.52 -3.93 -7.17
N GLY A 70 8.36 -3.32 -8.00
CA GLY A 70 9.04 -4.02 -9.10
C GLY A 70 10.11 -5.01 -8.63
N ALA A 71 10.55 -5.90 -9.54
CA ALA A 71 11.54 -6.93 -9.21
C ALA A 71 12.87 -6.37 -8.68
N VAL A 72 13.27 -5.16 -9.11
CA VAL A 72 14.58 -4.56 -8.77
C VAL A 72 14.52 -3.65 -7.54
N PHE A 73 13.48 -2.83 -7.39
CA PHE A 73 13.35 -1.85 -6.29
C PHE A 73 12.22 -2.18 -5.29
N GLY A 74 11.57 -3.33 -5.45
CA GLY A 74 10.50 -3.78 -4.57
C GLY A 74 10.99 -4.06 -3.15
N LYS A 75 10.05 -3.99 -2.20
CA LYS A 75 10.28 -4.29 -0.79
C LYS A 75 9.64 -5.63 -0.45
N ASP A 76 10.34 -6.42 0.35
CA ASP A 76 9.77 -7.64 0.92
C ASP A 76 8.81 -7.28 2.05
N CYS A 77 7.65 -7.92 2.03
CA CYS A 77 6.64 -7.82 3.06
C CYS A 77 6.71 -9.06 3.95
N ASN A 78 6.76 -8.84 5.25
CA ASN A 78 6.57 -9.88 6.25
C ASN A 78 5.77 -9.28 7.41
N LEU A 79 4.45 -9.41 7.33
CA LEU A 79 3.50 -8.82 8.27
C LEU A 79 2.73 -9.92 8.97
N TRP A 80 2.58 -9.83 10.28
CA TRP A 80 1.70 -10.70 11.06
C TRP A 80 0.43 -9.94 11.44
N VAL A 81 -0.72 -10.59 11.29
CA VAL A 81 -2.05 -10.07 11.63
C VAL A 81 -2.91 -11.15 12.26
N ASP A 82 -3.74 -10.74 13.21
CA ASP A 82 -4.73 -11.60 13.87
C ASP A 82 -6.08 -10.88 13.93
N GLY A 83 -7.16 -11.60 13.64
CA GLY A 83 -8.54 -11.07 13.65
C GLY A 83 -8.88 -10.02 12.58
N VAL A 84 -8.03 -9.79 11.58
CA VAL A 84 -8.21 -8.77 10.55
C VAL A 84 -8.30 -9.42 9.15
N PRO A 85 -9.23 -9.00 8.26
CA PRO A 85 -9.27 -9.52 6.90
C PRO A 85 -7.95 -9.28 6.17
N TYR A 86 -7.43 -10.27 5.44
CA TYR A 86 -6.14 -10.16 4.79
C TYR A 86 -6.07 -9.05 3.73
N LEU A 87 -7.19 -8.69 3.09
CA LEU A 87 -7.25 -7.52 2.21
C LEU A 87 -7.01 -6.20 2.96
N VAL A 88 -7.45 -6.08 4.22
CA VAL A 88 -7.12 -4.92 5.07
C VAL A 88 -5.64 -4.94 5.45
N ALA A 89 -5.09 -6.11 5.76
CA ALA A 89 -3.66 -6.28 6.04
C ALA A 89 -2.80 -5.90 4.82
N ALA A 90 -3.22 -6.30 3.62
CA ALA A 90 -2.56 -5.93 2.37
C ALA A 90 -2.65 -4.43 2.08
N ALA A 91 -3.79 -3.80 2.34
CA ALA A 91 -3.91 -2.34 2.28
C ALA A 91 -2.97 -1.66 3.29
N LEU A 92 -2.78 -2.22 4.49
CA LEU A 92 -1.82 -1.71 5.46
C LEU A 92 -0.37 -1.86 4.98
N ALA A 93 -0.01 -3.01 4.43
CA ALA A 93 1.32 -3.22 3.84
C ALA A 93 1.58 -2.23 2.68
N ALA A 94 0.58 -1.96 1.85
CA ALA A 94 0.63 -0.94 0.81
C ALA A 94 0.86 0.47 1.35
N MET A 95 0.17 0.85 2.44
CA MET A 95 0.38 2.14 3.10
C MET A 95 1.81 2.30 3.65
N VAL A 96 2.35 1.24 4.25
CA VAL A 96 3.72 1.22 4.75
C VAL A 96 4.71 1.41 3.59
N TYR A 97 4.51 0.68 2.49
CA TYR A 97 5.32 0.85 1.28
C TYR A 97 5.27 2.29 0.75
N TYR A 98 4.08 2.88 0.64
CA TYR A 98 3.91 4.26 0.20
C TYR A 98 4.67 5.25 1.10
N GLN A 99 4.62 5.06 2.42
CA GLN A 99 5.34 5.91 3.35
C GLN A 99 6.86 5.78 3.19
N MET A 100 7.38 4.56 3.01
CA MET A 100 8.81 4.33 2.73
C MET A 100 9.25 5.03 1.45
N GLU A 101 8.43 5.00 0.41
CA GLU A 101 8.73 5.66 -0.87
C GLU A 101 8.76 7.19 -0.72
N LEU A 102 7.81 7.76 0.03
CA LEU A 102 7.81 9.18 0.35
C LEU A 102 9.07 9.60 1.13
N ASP A 103 9.49 8.79 2.10
CA ASP A 103 10.65 9.12 2.93
C ASP A 103 11.98 8.96 2.16
N ALA A 104 12.08 7.96 1.28
CA ALA A 104 13.19 7.84 0.32
C ALA A 104 13.26 9.04 -0.62
N ASN A 105 12.11 9.51 -1.10
CA ASN A 105 12.05 10.65 -2.01
C ASN A 105 12.24 12.01 -1.30
N ARG A 106 12.01 12.09 0.02
CA ARG A 106 12.35 13.28 0.83
C ARG A 106 13.83 13.34 1.17
N SER A 107 14.44 12.21 1.49
CA SER A 107 15.86 12.12 1.81
C SER A 107 16.76 12.38 0.60
N SER A 108 16.29 12.12 -0.62
CA SER A 108 16.97 12.56 -1.86
C SER A 108 16.93 14.09 -2.05
N VAL A 109 15.89 14.77 -1.58
CA VAL A 109 15.75 16.24 -1.68
C VAL A 109 16.62 16.98 -0.66
N SER A 110 16.86 16.41 0.54
CA SER A 110 17.69 17.06 1.57
C SER A 110 19.20 16.88 1.37
N ALA A 111 19.64 15.95 0.52
CA ALA A 111 21.06 15.73 0.22
C ALA A 111 21.59 16.62 -0.91
N GLY A 112 20.73 17.43 -1.54
CA GLY A 112 21.05 18.30 -2.67
C GLY A 112 21.03 19.81 -2.38
N SER A 113 20.99 20.22 -1.12
CA SER A 113 20.96 21.62 -0.68
C SER A 113 22.24 22.05 0.03
#